data_AF-A0A1X7IRZ5-F1
#
_entry.id   AF-A0A1X7IRZ5-F1
#
_cell.length_a   1.000
_cell.length_b   1.000
_cell.length_c   1.000
_cell.angle_alpha   90.00
_cell.angle_beta   90.00
_cell.angle_gamma   90.00
#
_symmetry.space_group_name_H-M   'P 1'
#
loop_
_entity.id
_entity.type
_entity.pdbx_description
1 polymer ?
#
loop_
_entity_poly.entity_id
_entity_poly.type
_entity_poly.pdbx_seq_one_letter_code
_entity_poly.pdbx_strand_id
1 'polypeptide(L)'
;MRVFALAVLGNISKEESAINTSQSQQRRLWRNSLLVLLILFSLAIILSALTFWSVLSQEEHPFSILKAIVRLHFEQLDYSLIEQTGEIKRYISKNLSGNRFAIIENYMDDRGWQLQEQLGSVLIFEKEDIRIGISTRQFTRHYLLWDAPVLR
;
A
#
# COMPACT_ATOMS: atom_id res chain seq x y z
N MET A 1 -64.42 38.60 5.64
CA MET A 1 -62.93 38.56 5.66
C MET A 1 -62.33 37.50 6.58
N ARG A 2 -62.87 37.20 7.77
CA ARG A 2 -62.25 36.23 8.71
C ARG A 2 -62.12 34.78 8.22
N VAL A 3 -63.09 34.28 7.45
CA VAL A 3 -63.10 32.89 6.95
C VAL A 3 -61.98 32.63 5.93
N PHE A 4 -61.67 33.64 5.11
CA PHE A 4 -60.62 33.55 4.09
C PHE A 4 -59.22 33.50 4.73
N ALA A 5 -59.00 34.27 5.79
CA ALA A 5 -57.74 34.26 6.54
C ALA A 5 -57.48 32.91 7.21
N LEU A 6 -58.51 32.26 7.76
CA LEU A 6 -58.38 30.93 8.39
C LEU A 6 -58.07 29.83 7.37
N ALA A 7 -58.67 29.88 6.19
CA ALA A 7 -58.39 28.91 5.12
C ALA A 7 -56.96 29.02 4.59
N VAL A 8 -56.44 30.24 4.44
CA VAL A 8 -55.05 30.49 4.00
C VAL A 8 -54.04 29.99 5.04
N LEU A 9 -54.27 30.27 6.32
CA LEU A 9 -53.42 29.78 7.41
C LEU A 9 -53.39 28.25 7.51
N GLY A 10 -54.53 27.60 7.28
CA GLY A 10 -54.62 26.13 7.25
C GLY A 10 -53.82 25.49 6.11
N ASN A 11 -53.83 26.10 4.91
CA ASN A 11 -53.05 25.61 3.78
C ASN A 11 -51.54 25.79 3.97
N ILE A 12 -51.12 26.94 4.52
CA ILE A 12 -49.69 27.21 4.80
C ILE A 12 -49.15 26.20 5.83
N SER A 13 -49.91 25.95 6.91
CA SER A 13 -49.52 24.95 7.92
C SER A 13 -49.40 23.54 7.33
N LYS A 14 -50.28 23.19 6.39
CA LYS A 14 -50.26 21.88 5.73
C LYS A 14 -49.07 21.73 4.80
N GLU A 15 -48.72 22.76 4.02
CA GLU A 15 -47.52 22.77 3.17
C GLU A 15 -46.22 22.69 3.98
N GLU A 16 -46.11 23.46 5.07
CA GLU A 16 -44.95 23.40 5.97
C GLU A 16 -44.77 22.00 6.57
N SER A 17 -45.87 21.33 6.95
CA SER A 17 -45.81 19.96 7.47
C SER A 17 -45.31 18.94 6.43
N ALA A 18 -45.68 19.10 5.15
CA ALA A 18 -45.25 18.24 4.06
C ALA A 18 -43.76 18.46 3.70
N ILE A 19 -43.31 19.71 3.72
CA ILE A 19 -41.90 20.06 3.48
C ILE A 19 -41.02 19.51 4.61
N ASN A 20 -41.45 19.65 5.87
CA ASN A 20 -40.71 19.15 7.03
C ASN A 20 -40.61 17.62 7.05
N THR A 21 -41.68 16.91 6.69
CA THR A 21 -41.66 15.45 6.60
C THR A 21 -40.73 14.96 5.49
N SER A 22 -40.79 15.56 4.28
CA SER A 22 -39.88 15.24 3.16
C SER A 22 -38.41 15.50 3.50
N GLN A 23 -38.09 16.65 4.11
CA GLN A 23 -36.74 16.99 4.55
C GLN A 23 -36.21 16.02 5.61
N SER A 24 -37.06 15.61 6.57
CA SER A 24 -36.68 14.63 7.60
C SER A 24 -36.44 13.22 7.02
N GLN A 25 -37.23 12.83 6.02
CA GLN A 25 -37.09 11.55 5.32
C GLN A 25 -35.82 11.53 4.45
N GLN A 26 -35.55 12.62 3.74
CA GLN A 26 -34.32 12.77 2.95
C GLN A 26 -33.08 12.70 3.85
N ARG A 27 -33.02 13.45 4.96
CA ARG A 27 -31.89 13.37 5.91
C ARG A 27 -31.65 11.96 6.48
N ARG A 28 -32.71 11.19 6.72
CA ARG A 28 -32.61 9.78 7.16
C ARG A 28 -31.98 8.89 6.09
N LEU A 29 -32.37 9.06 4.82
CA LEU A 29 -31.81 8.30 3.70
C LEU A 29 -30.32 8.58 3.52
N TRP A 30 -29.91 9.86 3.51
CA TRP A 30 -28.51 10.26 3.39
C TRP A 30 -27.62 9.72 4.53
N ARG A 31 -28.12 9.78 5.77
CA ARG A 31 -27.41 9.21 6.92
C ARG A 31 -27.20 7.70 6.76
N ASN A 32 -28.24 6.98 6.35
CA ASN A 32 -28.14 5.53 6.15
C ASN A 32 -27.18 5.18 5.00
N SER A 33 -27.23 5.92 3.90
CA SER A 33 -26.29 5.75 2.78
C SER A 33 -24.84 6.01 3.21
N LEU A 34 -24.59 7.03 4.03
CA LEU A 34 -23.25 7.34 4.53
C LEU A 34 -22.75 6.25 5.48
N LEU A 35 -23.61 5.72 6.35
CA LEU A 35 -23.26 4.57 7.21
C LEU A 35 -22.94 3.33 6.39
N VAL A 36 -23.73 3.02 5.36
CA VAL A 36 -23.46 1.88 4.47
C VAL A 36 -22.12 2.06 3.76
N LEU A 37 -21.83 3.26 3.24
CA LEU A 37 -20.55 3.55 2.60
C LEU A 37 -19.37 3.36 3.57
N LEU A 38 -19.49 3.85 4.80
CA LEU A 38 -18.47 3.68 5.84
C LEU A 38 -18.25 2.20 6.20
N ILE A 39 -19.32 1.40 6.27
CA ILE A 39 -19.22 -0.04 6.52
C ILE A 39 -18.55 -0.76 5.36
N LEU A 40 -18.88 -0.43 4.11
CA LEU A 40 -18.24 -1.01 2.94
C LEU A 40 -16.75 -0.64 2.87
N PHE A 41 -16.42 0.61 3.18
CA PHE A 41 -15.04 1.08 3.22
C PHE A 41 -14.22 0.39 4.31
N SER A 42 -14.77 0.25 5.52
CA SER A 42 -14.10 -0.47 6.61
C SER A 42 -13.92 -1.95 6.30
N LEU A 43 -14.92 -2.60 5.69
CA LEU A 43 -14.82 -3.99 5.25
C LEU A 43 -13.72 -4.17 4.20
N ALA A 44 -13.62 -3.25 3.24
CA ALA A 44 -12.55 -3.28 2.23
C ALA A 44 -11.15 -3.15 2.85
N ILE A 45 -11.00 -2.28 3.85
CA ILE A 45 -9.73 -2.13 4.60
C ILE A 45 -9.39 -3.43 5.35
N ILE A 46 -10.36 -4.02 6.05
CA ILE A 46 -10.15 -5.26 6.83
C ILE A 46 -9.74 -6.41 5.91
N LEU A 47 -10.45 -6.60 4.79
CA LEU A 47 -10.13 -7.64 3.81
C LEU A 47 -8.72 -7.44 3.22
N SER A 48 -8.38 -6.20 2.86
CA SER A 48 -7.04 -5.87 2.36
C SER A 48 -5.96 -6.15 3.42
N ALA A 49 -6.20 -5.75 4.66
CA ALA A 49 -5.29 -5.98 5.77
C ALA A 49 -5.08 -7.48 6.05
N LEU A 50 -6.12 -8.31 5.97
CA LEU A 50 -6.00 -9.76 6.18
C LEU A 50 -5.10 -10.43 5.13
N THR A 51 -5.24 -10.07 3.85
CA THR A 51 -4.40 -10.63 2.78
C THR A 51 -2.95 -10.22 2.93
N PHE A 52 -2.69 -8.96 3.28
CA PHE A 52 -1.34 -8.46 3.50
C PHE A 52 -0.71 -9.03 4.77
N TRP A 53 -1.50 -9.10 5.86
CA TRP A 53 -1.06 -9.63 7.14
C TRP A 53 -0.62 -11.09 7.03
N SER A 54 -1.36 -11.92 6.30
CA SER A 54 -1.03 -13.34 6.12
C SER A 54 0.35 -13.56 5.49
N VAL A 55 0.78 -12.69 4.57
CA VAL A 55 2.11 -12.75 3.95
C VAL A 55 3.16 -12.15 4.87
N LEU A 56 2.85 -10.99 5.47
CA LEU A 56 3.77 -10.26 6.33
C LEU A 56 4.15 -11.07 7.58
N SER A 57 3.18 -11.72 8.22
CA SER A 57 3.38 -12.48 9.47
C SER A 57 4.23 -13.75 9.30
N GLN A 58 4.51 -14.16 8.06
CA GLN A 58 5.40 -15.30 7.78
C GLN A 58 6.88 -14.91 7.80
N GLU A 59 7.19 -13.62 7.72
CA GLU A 59 8.57 -13.13 7.76
C GLU A 59 9.03 -12.93 9.19
N GLU A 60 10.32 -13.11 9.46
CA GLU A 60 10.91 -13.00 10.80
C GLU A 60 10.73 -11.60 11.41
N HIS A 61 10.75 -10.56 10.56
CA HIS A 61 10.68 -9.15 10.95
C HIS A 61 9.61 -8.36 10.17
N PRO A 62 8.31 -8.63 10.41
CA PRO A 62 7.19 -8.07 9.64
C PRO A 62 7.13 -6.54 9.67
N PHE A 63 7.36 -5.95 10.85
CA PHE A 63 7.29 -4.49 11.03
C PHE A 63 8.42 -3.75 10.31
N SER A 64 9.62 -4.33 10.24
CA SER A 64 10.76 -3.75 9.52
C SER A 64 10.49 -3.70 8.02
N ILE A 65 9.92 -4.77 7.46
CA ILE A 65 9.52 -4.83 6.05
C ILE A 65 8.43 -3.80 5.75
N LEU A 66 7.40 -3.72 6.59
CA LEU A 66 6.32 -2.73 6.42
C LEU A 66 6.87 -1.30 6.45
N LYS A 67 7.74 -0.97 7.41
CA LYS A 67 8.39 0.34 7.50
C LYS A 67 9.19 0.65 6.23
N ALA A 68 9.93 -0.31 5.71
CA ALA A 68 10.69 -0.16 4.47
C ALA A 68 9.78 0.05 3.25
N ILE A 69 8.66 -0.66 3.15
CA ILE A 69 7.67 -0.48 2.06
C ILE A 69 7.03 0.91 2.11
N VAL A 70 6.61 1.35 3.30
CA VAL A 70 6.06 2.69 3.52
C VAL A 70 7.08 3.72 3.06
N ARG A 71 8.33 3.59 3.52
CA ARG A 71 9.43 4.47 3.12
C ARG A 71 9.61 4.50 1.60
N LEU A 72 9.64 3.33 0.97
CA LEU A 72 9.81 3.18 -0.47
C LEU A 72 8.70 3.88 -1.27
N HIS A 73 7.45 3.84 -0.80
CA HIS A 73 6.33 4.53 -1.45
C HIS A 73 6.32 6.04 -1.21
N PHE A 74 6.53 6.48 0.03
CA PHE A 74 6.43 7.91 0.39
C PHE A 74 7.67 8.71 -0.04
N GLU A 75 8.86 8.12 0.03
CA GLU A 75 10.13 8.75 -0.39
C GLU A 75 10.44 8.49 -1.87
N GLN A 76 9.58 7.78 -2.60
CA GLN A 76 9.76 7.43 -4.02
C GLN A 76 11.10 6.76 -4.36
N LEU A 77 11.63 5.97 -3.42
CA LEU A 77 12.87 5.24 -3.60
C LEU A 77 12.66 4.00 -4.48
N ASP A 78 13.72 3.56 -5.15
CA ASP A 78 13.72 2.30 -5.91
C ASP A 78 13.88 1.08 -4.98
N TYR A 79 14.66 1.24 -3.91
CA TYR A 79 14.87 0.23 -2.88
C TYR A 79 15.03 0.86 -1.48
N SER A 80 14.79 0.08 -0.44
CA SER A 80 15.00 0.47 0.96
C SER A 80 15.65 -0.65 1.75
N LEU A 81 16.56 -0.28 2.65
CA LEU A 81 17.13 -1.21 3.64
C LEU A 81 16.02 -1.62 4.63
N ILE A 82 15.95 -2.92 4.93
CA ILE A 82 15.09 -3.49 5.97
C ILE A 82 15.90 -3.64 7.25
N GLU A 83 17.03 -4.35 7.15
CA GLU A 83 17.88 -4.71 8.27
C GLU A 83 19.31 -5.02 7.81
N GLN A 84 20.21 -5.05 8.78
CA GLN A 84 21.59 -5.47 8.59
C GLN A 84 21.95 -6.48 9.68
N THR A 85 22.40 -7.65 9.28
CA THR A 85 22.80 -8.75 10.15
C THR A 85 24.25 -9.10 9.86
N GLY A 86 25.17 -8.60 10.70
CA GLY A 86 26.60 -8.74 10.47
C GLY A 86 27.04 -8.09 9.15
N GLU A 87 27.63 -8.90 8.26
CA GLU A 87 28.10 -8.48 6.93
C GLU A 87 27.03 -8.65 5.84
N ILE A 88 25.76 -8.90 6.18
CA ILE A 88 24.66 -9.02 5.20
C ILE A 88 23.65 -7.90 5.44
N LYS A 89 23.28 -7.22 4.36
CA LYS A 89 22.21 -6.21 4.33
C LYS A 89 21.04 -6.75 3.53
N ARG A 90 19.85 -6.69 4.14
CA ARG A 90 18.59 -7.08 3.50
C ARG A 90 17.84 -5.86 3.02
N TYR A 91 17.44 -5.89 1.77
CA TYR A 91 16.74 -4.80 1.10
C TYR A 91 15.40 -5.27 0.55
N ILE A 92 14.51 -4.30 0.32
CA ILE A 92 13.28 -4.46 -0.45
C ILE A 92 13.29 -3.48 -1.61
N SER A 93 12.81 -3.92 -2.75
CA SER A 93 12.71 -3.12 -3.98
C SER A 93 11.39 -3.40 -4.70
N LYS A 94 10.98 -2.47 -5.57
CA LYS A 94 9.84 -2.72 -6.47
C LYS A 94 10.19 -3.81 -7.47
N ASN A 95 9.27 -4.74 -7.70
CA ASN A 95 9.39 -5.71 -8.77
C ASN A 95 8.94 -5.05 -10.09
N LEU A 96 9.90 -4.60 -10.90
CA LEU A 96 9.63 -3.96 -12.20
C LEU A 96 9.20 -5.02 -13.23
N SER A 97 8.12 -4.75 -13.95
CA SER A 97 7.66 -5.63 -15.03
C SER A 97 8.64 -5.57 -16.21
N GLY A 98 9.25 -6.70 -16.56
CA GLY A 98 10.14 -6.82 -17.72
C GLY A 98 11.60 -7.06 -17.34
N ASN A 99 12.14 -6.33 -16.37
CA ASN A 99 13.44 -6.62 -15.76
C ASN A 99 13.31 -6.64 -14.23
N ARG A 100 13.15 -7.86 -13.68
CA ARG A 100 13.00 -8.10 -12.24
C ARG A 100 14.21 -7.63 -11.43
N PHE A 101 15.40 -7.67 -12.01
CA PHE A 101 16.67 -7.46 -11.31
C PHE A 101 17.31 -6.11 -11.61
N ALA A 102 16.72 -5.28 -12.47
CA ALA A 102 17.24 -3.96 -12.86
C ALA A 102 17.69 -3.10 -11.67
N ILE A 103 16.91 -3.08 -10.57
CA ILE A 103 17.25 -2.27 -9.40
C ILE A 103 18.51 -2.79 -8.71
N ILE A 104 18.69 -4.12 -8.67
CA ILE A 104 19.87 -4.76 -8.07
C ILE A 104 21.08 -4.57 -8.99
N GLU A 105 20.89 -4.74 -10.31
CA GLU A 105 21.91 -4.48 -11.33
C GLU A 105 22.42 -3.04 -11.23
N ASN A 106 21.53 -2.05 -11.22
CA ASN A 106 21.90 -0.63 -11.06
C ASN A 106 22.60 -0.37 -9.72
N TYR A 107 22.09 -0.93 -8.62
CA TYR A 107 22.71 -0.80 -7.30
C TYR A 107 24.17 -1.29 -7.30
N MET A 108 24.45 -2.36 -8.04
CA MET A 108 25.78 -2.96 -8.15
C MET A 108 26.67 -2.21 -9.14
N ASP A 109 26.13 -1.83 -10.28
CA ASP A 109 26.82 -1.08 -11.34
C ASP A 109 27.31 0.29 -10.83
N ASP A 110 26.48 1.00 -10.06
CA ASP A 110 26.83 2.26 -9.38
C ASP A 110 28.05 2.13 -8.45
N ARG A 111 28.44 0.91 -8.08
CA ARG A 111 29.57 0.58 -7.21
C ARG A 111 30.72 -0.10 -7.95
N GLY A 112 30.63 -0.18 -9.27
CA GLY A 112 31.63 -0.77 -10.15
C GLY A 112 31.61 -2.30 -10.18
N TRP A 113 30.50 -2.93 -9.77
CA TRP A 113 30.34 -4.37 -9.85
C TRP A 113 29.58 -4.74 -11.11
N GLN A 114 30.07 -5.74 -11.85
CA GLN A 114 29.45 -6.19 -13.09
C GLN A 114 28.76 -7.54 -12.90
N LEU A 115 27.53 -7.67 -13.40
CA LEU A 115 26.81 -8.94 -13.40
C LEU A 115 27.54 -9.91 -14.34
N GLN A 116 27.99 -11.04 -13.80
CA GLN A 116 28.62 -12.11 -14.57
C GLN A 116 27.62 -13.20 -14.92
N GLU A 117 26.88 -13.68 -13.92
CA GLU A 117 26.03 -14.85 -14.06
C GLU A 117 24.78 -14.74 -13.18
N GLN A 118 23.69 -15.37 -13.63
CA GLN A 118 22.50 -15.58 -12.84
C GLN A 118 22.30 -17.09 -12.60
N LEU A 119 22.31 -17.48 -11.33
CA LEU A 119 22.07 -18.86 -10.88
C LEU A 119 20.74 -18.92 -10.14
N GLY A 120 19.66 -19.10 -10.89
CA GLY A 120 18.29 -19.14 -10.35
C GLY A 120 17.92 -17.80 -9.71
N SER A 121 17.84 -17.79 -8.37
CA SER A 121 17.53 -16.60 -7.57
C SER A 121 18.77 -15.86 -7.07
N VAL A 122 19.97 -16.32 -7.42
CA VAL A 122 21.24 -15.68 -7.03
C VAL A 122 21.85 -14.98 -8.24
N LEU A 123 22.24 -13.72 -8.06
CA LEU A 123 22.97 -12.92 -9.04
C LEU A 123 24.43 -12.85 -8.63
N ILE A 124 25.34 -13.27 -9.50
CA ILE A 124 26.78 -13.27 -9.26
C ILE A 124 27.39 -12.04 -9.92
N PHE A 125 28.02 -11.21 -9.11
CA PHE A 125 28.70 -9.99 -9.55
C PHE A 125 30.21 -10.12 -9.33
N GLU A 126 30.99 -9.46 -10.17
CA GLU A 126 32.45 -9.46 -10.10
C GLU A 126 33.02 -8.05 -10.17
N LYS A 127 34.08 -7.80 -9.39
CA LYS A 127 34.89 -6.58 -9.38
C LYS A 127 36.30 -6.94 -8.92
N GLU A 128 37.32 -6.59 -9.72
CA GLU A 128 38.74 -6.81 -9.38
C GLU A 128 39.04 -8.25 -8.92
N ASP A 129 38.57 -9.24 -9.69
CA ASP A 129 38.66 -10.69 -9.40
C ASP A 129 37.92 -11.17 -8.13
N ILE A 130 37.19 -10.30 -7.44
CA ILE A 130 36.33 -10.66 -6.30
C ILE A 130 34.93 -10.94 -6.84
N ARG A 131 34.36 -12.09 -6.45
CA ARG A 131 32.98 -12.46 -6.76
C ARG A 131 32.10 -12.41 -5.53
N ILE A 132 30.90 -11.86 -5.70
CA ILE A 132 29.87 -11.85 -4.67
C ILE A 132 28.52 -12.30 -5.23
N GLY A 133 27.73 -12.93 -4.37
CA GLY A 133 26.36 -13.33 -4.70
C GLY A 133 25.35 -12.44 -4.01
N ILE A 134 24.35 -11.96 -4.76
CA ILE A 134 23.13 -11.36 -4.23
C ILE A 134 22.01 -12.38 -4.33
N SER A 135 21.50 -12.81 -3.18
CA SER A 135 20.34 -13.70 -3.12
C SER A 135 19.07 -12.88 -3.25
N THR A 136 18.14 -13.32 -4.08
CA THR A 136 16.85 -12.66 -4.29
C THR A 136 15.70 -13.59 -3.89
N ARG A 137 14.63 -13.02 -3.35
CA ARG A 137 13.41 -13.74 -3.00
C ARG A 137 12.20 -12.89 -3.32
N GLN A 138 11.25 -13.47 -4.06
CA GLN A 138 9.98 -12.81 -4.30
C GLN A 138 9.18 -12.74 -3.00
N PHE A 139 8.82 -11.54 -2.57
CA PHE A 139 8.00 -11.32 -1.36
C PHE A 139 6.52 -11.20 -1.71
N THR A 140 6.20 -10.32 -2.67
CA THR A 140 4.86 -10.25 -3.26
C THR A 140 4.99 -10.10 -4.77
N ARG A 141 3.86 -10.03 -5.49
CA ARG A 141 3.87 -9.68 -6.91
C ARG A 141 4.60 -8.35 -7.18
N HIS A 142 4.55 -7.40 -6.24
CA HIS A 142 5.03 -6.04 -6.41
C HIS A 142 6.38 -5.75 -5.75
N TYR A 143 6.88 -6.67 -4.91
CA TYR A 143 8.08 -6.45 -4.11
C TYR A 143 9.02 -7.64 -4.17
N LEU A 144 10.31 -7.32 -4.31
CA LEU A 144 11.42 -8.27 -4.30
C LEU A 144 12.31 -7.97 -3.09
N LEU A 145 12.58 -9.00 -2.29
CA LEU A 145 13.59 -8.97 -1.23
C LEU A 145 14.92 -9.42 -1.82
N TRP A 146 16.01 -8.83 -1.35
CA TRP A 146 17.33 -9.28 -1.72
C TRP A 146 18.35 -9.01 -0.63
N ASP A 147 19.27 -9.96 -0.49
CA ASP A 147 20.32 -9.96 0.52
C ASP A 147 21.66 -9.73 -0.20
N ALA A 148 22.34 -8.64 0.15
CA ALA A 148 23.64 -8.29 -0.39
C ALA A 148 24.68 -8.20 0.73
N PRO A 149 25.91 -8.68 0.49
CA PRO A 149 26.99 -8.50 1.46
C PRO A 149 27.35 -7.02 1.60
N VAL A 150 27.98 -6.67 2.72
CA VAL A 150 28.59 -5.37 2.90
C VAL A 150 29.73 -5.24 1.90
N LEU A 151 29.52 -4.36 0.92
CA LEU A 151 30.51 -4.03 -0.10
C LEU A 151 31.61 -3.18 0.53
N ARG A 152 32.86 -3.63 0.43
CA ARG A 152 34.07 -2.90 0.85
C ARG A 152 34.78 -2.31 -0.36
#